data_AF-A0A250XV34-F1
#
_entry.id   AF-A0A250XV34-F1
#
_cell.length_a   1.000
_cell.length_b   1.000
_cell.length_c   1.000
_cell.angle_alpha   90.00
_cell.angle_beta   90.00
_cell.angle_gamma   90.00
#
_symmetry.space_group_name_H-M   'P 1'
#
loop_
_entity.id
_entity.type
_entity.pdbx_description
1 polymer ?
#
loop_
_entity_poly.entity_id
_entity_poly.type
_entity_poly.pdbx_seq_one_letter_code
_entity_poly.pdbx_strand_id
1 'polypeptide(L)'
;MHNNMLKLYENLGEYFVFDSKAITIEEFFGDLNNFRTLFLEAVKENNKRKEMEEKTRRAKVAKEKAEQEKLERQKKKKQLIDINKEGDETGVMDNLLEALQSGAAFRDRRKRIPRNPDNRRVPLERSRSRHNGAVSSK
;
A
#
# COMPACT_ATOMS: atom_id res chain seq x y z
N MET A 1 26.65 -20.55 48.70
CA MET A 1 26.02 -19.90 47.53
C MET A 1 26.59 -18.51 47.25
N HIS A 2 26.68 -17.61 48.23
CA HIS A 2 27.20 -16.24 48.03
C HIS A 2 28.60 -16.17 47.40
N ASN A 3 29.58 -16.91 47.94
CA ASN A 3 30.95 -16.91 47.40
C ASN A 3 31.03 -17.43 45.95
N ASN A 4 30.13 -18.33 45.55
CA ASN A 4 30.08 -18.81 44.17
C ASN A 4 29.56 -17.71 43.23
N MET A 5 28.54 -16.98 43.67
CA MET A 5 27.97 -15.86 42.92
C MET A 5 29.02 -14.75 42.68
N LEU A 6 29.80 -14.38 43.70
CA LEU A 6 30.87 -13.39 43.56
C LEU A 6 31.95 -13.85 42.57
N LYS A 7 32.39 -15.12 42.62
CA LYS A 7 33.34 -15.66 41.66
C LYS A 7 32.82 -15.61 40.21
N LEU A 8 31.54 -15.90 40.01
CA LEU A 8 30.93 -15.79 38.67
C LEU A 8 30.92 -14.34 38.19
N TYR A 9 30.68 -13.38 39.08
CA TYR A 9 30.74 -11.96 38.74
C TYR A 9 32.17 -11.48 38.42
N GLU A 10 33.17 -11.94 39.17
CA GLU A 10 34.59 -11.70 38.84
C GLU A 10 34.96 -12.28 37.47
N ASN A 11 34.54 -13.52 37.18
CA ASN A 11 34.74 -14.14 35.88
C ASN A 11 34.07 -13.35 34.73
N LEU A 12 32.90 -12.73 34.97
CA LEU A 12 32.27 -11.84 34.00
C LEU A 12 33.11 -10.58 33.77
N GLY A 13 33.71 -10.02 34.82
CA GLY A 13 34.67 -8.92 34.74
C GLY A 13 35.86 -9.25 33.85
N GLU A 14 36.45 -10.43 34.03
CA GLU A 14 37.55 -10.91 33.17
C GLU A 14 37.10 -11.14 31.72
N TYR A 15 35.92 -11.73 31.51
CA TYR A 15 35.42 -12.08 30.18
C TYR A 15 35.00 -10.85 29.36
N PHE A 16 34.31 -9.90 29.97
CA PHE A 16 33.84 -8.66 29.32
C PHE A 16 34.80 -7.48 29.51
N VAL A 17 35.92 -7.68 30.21
CA VAL A 17 36.99 -6.70 30.43
C VAL A 17 36.49 -5.45 31.15
N PHE A 18 35.91 -5.63 32.34
CA PHE A 18 35.56 -4.54 33.26
C PHE A 18 36.03 -4.83 34.69
N ASP A 19 36.21 -3.78 35.50
CA ASP A 19 36.57 -3.93 36.90
C ASP A 19 35.33 -4.28 37.75
N SER A 20 35.25 -5.53 38.19
CA SER A 20 34.18 -6.06 39.05
C SER A 20 34.15 -5.45 40.45
N LYS A 21 35.18 -4.70 40.86
CA LYS A 21 35.18 -3.95 42.13
C LYS A 21 34.73 -2.51 41.95
N ALA A 22 34.87 -1.95 40.75
CA ALA A 22 34.44 -0.60 40.43
C ALA A 22 32.94 -0.53 40.11
N ILE A 23 32.36 -1.61 39.59
CA ILE A 23 30.95 -1.70 39.22
C ILE A 23 30.27 -2.71 40.14
N THR A 24 29.20 -2.31 40.81
CA THR A 24 28.42 -3.24 41.63
C THR A 24 27.60 -4.19 40.75
N ILE A 25 27.25 -5.36 41.30
CA ILE A 25 26.42 -6.36 40.59
C ILE A 25 25.07 -5.77 40.16
N GLU A 26 24.50 -4.92 41.01
CA GLU A 26 23.21 -4.26 40.78
C GLU A 26 23.29 -3.26 39.63
N GLU A 27 24.36 -2.46 39.57
CA GLU A 27 24.60 -1.53 38.45
C GLU A 27 24.82 -2.29 37.13
N PHE A 28 25.69 -3.30 37.12
CA PHE A 28 25.99 -4.09 35.92
C PHE A 28 24.72 -4.71 35.32
N PHE A 29 23.92 -5.40 36.14
CA PHE A 29 22.70 -6.04 35.65
C PHE A 29 21.56 -5.04 35.42
N GLY A 30 21.57 -3.89 36.11
CA GLY A 30 20.66 -2.78 35.84
C GLY A 30 20.88 -2.22 34.43
N ASP A 31 22.14 -1.90 34.09
CA ASP A 31 22.52 -1.42 32.76
C ASP A 31 22.24 -2.45 31.67
N LEU A 32 22.56 -3.72 31.93
CA LEU A 32 22.28 -4.81 30.99
C LEU A 32 20.77 -4.99 30.73
N ASN A 33 19.94 -4.86 31.76
CA ASN A 33 18.48 -4.93 31.62
C ASN A 33 17.93 -3.72 30.87
N ASN A 34 18.46 -2.52 31.11
CA ASN A 34 18.13 -1.32 30.34
C ASN A 34 18.52 -1.50 28.86
N PHE A 35 19.73 -1.95 28.58
CA PHE A 35 20.18 -2.26 27.23
C PHE A 35 19.25 -3.26 26.53
N ARG A 36 18.90 -4.38 27.21
CA ARG A 36 17.96 -5.37 26.68
C ARG A 36 16.61 -4.75 26.32
N THR A 37 16.09 -3.89 27.20
CA THR A 37 14.79 -3.22 27.00
C THR A 37 14.84 -2.29 25.80
N LEU A 38 15.85 -1.42 25.73
CA LEU A 38 16.06 -0.49 24.61
C LEU A 38 16.28 -1.22 23.29
N PHE A 39 17.04 -2.32 23.30
CA PHE A 39 17.28 -3.13 22.11
C PHE A 39 15.98 -3.74 21.57
N LEU A 40 15.14 -4.31 22.45
CA LEU A 40 13.85 -4.88 22.04
C LEU A 40 12.87 -3.82 21.54
N GLU A 41 12.90 -2.62 22.11
CA GLU A 41 12.13 -1.47 21.62
C GLU A 41 12.61 -1.04 20.23
N ALA A 42 13.91 -0.85 20.05
CA ALA A 42 14.51 -0.49 18.76
C ALA A 42 14.20 -1.53 17.66
N VAL A 43 14.16 -2.83 17.98
CA VAL A 43 13.73 -3.87 17.03
C VAL A 43 12.27 -3.67 16.61
N LYS A 44 11.37 -3.37 17.55
CA LYS A 44 9.96 -3.08 17.24
C LYS A 44 9.82 -1.83 16.37
N GLU A 45 10.54 -0.76 16.71
CA GLU A 45 10.54 0.49 15.94
C GLU A 45 11.09 0.31 14.53
N ASN A 46 12.17 -0.47 14.38
CA ASN A 46 12.74 -0.80 13.08
C ASN A 46 11.75 -1.54 12.18
N ASN A 47 10.99 -2.48 12.74
CA ASN A 47 9.95 -3.19 11.99
C ASN A 47 8.83 -2.24 11.57
N LYS A 48 8.32 -1.39 12.49
CA LYS A 48 7.32 -0.36 12.17
C LYS A 48 7.80 0.61 11.07
N ARG A 49 9.06 1.04 11.14
CA ARG A 49 9.68 1.91 10.14
C ARG A 49 9.71 1.24 8.76
N LYS A 50 10.18 -0.01 8.68
CA LYS A 50 10.20 -0.78 7.42
C LYS A 50 8.80 -0.95 6.80
N GLU A 51 7.79 -1.24 7.61
CA GLU A 51 6.41 -1.36 7.14
C GLU A 51 5.86 -0.03 6.61
N MET A 52 6.13 1.07 7.30
CA MET A 52 5.69 2.40 6.88
C MET A 52 6.37 2.87 5.60
N GLU A 53 7.67 2.61 5.46
CA GLU A 53 8.44 2.89 4.25
C GLU A 53 7.90 2.11 3.05
N GLU A 54 7.63 0.81 3.21
CA GLU A 54 7.07 -0.02 2.14
C GLU A 54 5.65 0.42 1.75
N LYS A 55 4.81 0.78 2.73
CA LYS A 55 3.48 1.33 2.47
C LYS A 55 3.55 2.64 1.68
N THR A 56 4.47 3.52 2.06
CA THR A 56 4.68 4.81 1.37
C THR A 56 5.22 4.61 -0.04
N ARG A 57 6.18 3.70 -0.23
CA ARG A 57 6.72 3.33 -1.55
C ARG A 57 5.64 2.79 -2.47
N ARG A 58 4.80 1.87 -1.98
CA ARG A 58 3.66 1.33 -2.75
C ARG A 58 2.66 2.42 -3.13
N ALA A 59 2.35 3.33 -2.22
CA ALA A 59 1.44 4.45 -2.50
C ALA A 59 2.00 5.40 -3.58
N LYS A 60 3.30 5.70 -3.55
CA LYS A 60 3.97 6.52 -4.57
C LYS A 60 3.92 5.85 -5.95
N VAL A 61 4.32 4.59 -6.04
CA VAL A 61 4.28 3.81 -7.30
C VAL A 61 2.86 3.72 -7.87
N ALA A 62 1.85 3.52 -7.01
CA ALA A 62 0.46 3.47 -7.45
C ALA A 62 -0.03 4.82 -7.99
N LYS A 63 0.35 5.94 -7.37
CA LYS A 63 0.03 7.29 -7.84
C LYS A 63 0.70 7.59 -9.17
N GLU A 64 2.00 7.35 -9.29
CA GLU A 64 2.76 7.56 -10.53
C GLU A 64 2.18 6.75 -11.69
N LYS A 65 1.85 5.47 -11.43
CA LYS A 65 1.21 4.61 -12.44
C LYS A 65 -0.17 5.13 -12.86
N ALA A 66 -0.98 5.61 -11.92
CA ALA A 66 -2.30 6.17 -12.22
C ALA A 66 -2.19 7.49 -13.03
N GLU A 67 -1.20 8.32 -12.74
CA GLU A 67 -0.95 9.56 -13.49
C GLU A 67 -0.44 9.26 -14.91
N GLN A 68 0.47 8.31 -15.07
CA GLN A 68 0.92 7.84 -16.39
C GLN A 68 -0.24 7.29 -17.22
N GLU A 69 -1.07 6.41 -16.64
CA GLU A 69 -2.24 5.87 -17.34
C GLU A 69 -3.23 6.98 -17.73
N LYS A 70 -3.47 7.97 -16.86
CA LYS A 70 -4.33 9.12 -17.17
C LYS A 70 -3.77 9.96 -18.33
N LEU A 71 -2.46 10.20 -18.36
CA LEU A 71 -1.81 10.96 -19.44
C LEU A 71 -1.85 10.19 -20.77
N GLU A 72 -1.59 8.88 -20.75
CA GLU A 72 -1.72 8.03 -21.94
C GLU A 72 -3.15 8.02 -22.50
N ARG A 73 -4.16 7.94 -21.61
CA ARG A 73 -5.57 8.03 -22.01
C ARG A 73 -5.89 9.36 -22.67
N GLN A 74 -5.40 10.47 -22.11
CA GLN A 74 -5.59 11.79 -22.71
C GLN A 74 -4.91 11.89 -24.08
N LYS A 75 -3.68 11.38 -24.23
CA LYS A 75 -2.97 11.35 -25.53
C LYS A 75 -3.73 10.53 -26.58
N LYS A 76 -4.18 9.32 -26.24
CA LYS A 76 -4.98 8.46 -27.14
C LYS A 76 -6.30 9.12 -27.52
N LYS A 77 -6.98 9.78 -26.58
CA LYS A 77 -8.21 10.54 -26.86
C LYS A 77 -7.95 11.73 -27.80
N LYS A 78 -6.85 12.47 -27.60
CA LYS A 78 -6.47 13.58 -28.49
C LYS A 78 -6.13 13.11 -29.90
N GLN A 79 -5.50 11.95 -30.07
CA GLN A 79 -5.24 11.38 -31.40
C GLN A 79 -6.51 11.01 -32.17
N LEU A 80 -7.61 10.67 -31.49
CA LEU A 80 -8.91 10.38 -32.10
C LEU A 80 -9.71 11.65 -32.44
N ILE A 81 -9.34 12.79 -31.87
CA ILE A 81 -10.07 14.05 -31.94
C ILE A 81 -9.04 15.15 -32.22
N ASP A 82 -8.54 15.22 -33.46
CA ASP A 82 -7.61 16.26 -33.90
C ASP A 82 -8.40 17.47 -34.42
N ILE A 83 -9.12 18.16 -33.53
CA ILE A 83 -9.94 19.35 -33.85
C ILE A 83 -9.08 20.61 -34.09
N ASN A 84 -7.79 20.57 -33.74
CA ASN A 84 -6.92 21.76 -33.74
C ASN A 84 -6.05 21.89 -34.99
N LYS A 85 -6.17 20.98 -35.96
CA LYS A 85 -5.61 21.18 -37.31
C LYS A 85 -6.75 21.63 -38.23
N GLU A 86 -7.06 22.92 -38.13
CA GLU A 86 -7.89 23.65 -39.09
C GLU A 86 -7.48 23.33 -40.53
N GLY A 87 -8.43 23.12 -41.43
CA GLY A 87 -8.12 23.06 -42.87
C GLY A 87 -9.23 22.55 -43.76
N ASP A 88 -9.43 21.23 -43.80
CA ASP A 88 -10.29 20.57 -44.80
C ASP A 88 -10.88 19.25 -44.23
N GLU A 89 -11.97 19.32 -43.44
CA GLU A 89 -12.51 18.16 -42.73
C GLU A 89 -13.61 17.42 -43.51
N THR A 90 -13.27 16.82 -44.65
CA THR A 90 -14.04 15.67 -45.17
C THR A 90 -13.39 14.40 -44.62
N GLY A 91 -14.08 13.68 -43.71
CA GLY A 91 -13.61 12.40 -43.16
C GLY A 91 -13.45 12.32 -41.63
N VAL A 92 -13.66 13.41 -40.88
CA VAL A 92 -13.69 13.37 -39.41
C VAL A 92 -14.85 12.50 -38.91
N MET A 93 -16.02 12.60 -39.54
CA MET A 93 -17.18 11.77 -39.22
C MET A 93 -16.92 10.28 -39.49
N ASP A 94 -16.26 9.95 -40.60
CA ASP A 94 -15.95 8.57 -40.97
C ASP A 94 -14.94 7.96 -39.99
N ASN A 95 -13.91 8.71 -39.60
CA ASN A 95 -12.96 8.29 -38.57
C ASN A 95 -13.63 8.05 -37.20
N LEU A 96 -14.61 8.87 -36.83
CA LEU A 96 -15.38 8.69 -35.60
C LEU A 96 -16.28 7.44 -35.67
N LEU A 97 -16.97 7.23 -36.79
CA LEU A 97 -17.83 6.06 -37.00
C LEU A 97 -17.00 4.77 -37.08
N GLU A 98 -15.84 4.78 -37.73
CA GLU A 98 -14.90 3.66 -37.78
C GLU A 98 -14.35 3.33 -36.39
N ALA A 99 -14.01 4.33 -35.57
CA ALA A 99 -13.57 4.13 -34.20
C ALA A 99 -14.67 3.55 -33.29
N LEU A 100 -15.93 3.91 -33.54
CA LEU A 100 -17.09 3.33 -32.86
C LEU A 100 -17.34 1.88 -33.30
N GLN A 101 -17.29 1.60 -34.61
CA GLN A 101 -17.52 0.28 -35.20
C GLN A 101 -16.41 -0.72 -34.85
N SER A 102 -15.14 -0.33 -34.96
CA SER A 102 -13.98 -1.13 -34.54
C SER A 102 -13.87 -1.30 -33.01
N GLY A 103 -14.72 -0.59 -32.26
CA GLY A 103 -14.72 -0.56 -30.80
C GLY A 103 -13.52 0.16 -30.18
N ALA A 104 -12.66 0.80 -31.00
CA ALA A 104 -11.52 1.59 -30.56
C ALA A 104 -11.92 2.74 -29.62
N ALA A 105 -13.08 3.36 -29.86
CA ALA A 105 -13.65 4.43 -29.04
C ALA A 105 -13.97 4.01 -27.59
N PHE A 106 -14.09 2.71 -27.30
CA PHE A 106 -14.54 2.19 -26.00
C PHE A 106 -13.51 1.32 -25.27
N ARG A 107 -12.27 1.21 -25.79
CA ARG A 107 -11.25 0.28 -25.26
C ARG A 107 -10.90 0.52 -23.79
N ASP A 108 -11.08 1.73 -23.26
CA ASP A 108 -10.70 2.06 -21.88
C ASP A 108 -11.67 1.57 -20.79
N ARG A 109 -12.97 1.41 -21.06
CA ARG A 109 -13.90 0.94 -20.01
C ARG A 109 -13.80 -0.56 -19.72
N ARG A 110 -13.10 -1.33 -20.57
CA ARG A 110 -13.01 -2.79 -20.47
C ARG A 110 -11.77 -3.32 -19.75
N LYS A 111 -10.86 -2.46 -19.27
CA LYS A 111 -9.84 -2.89 -18.30
C LYS A 111 -10.46 -2.99 -16.90
N ARG A 112 -11.33 -3.99 -16.72
CA ARG A 112 -11.67 -4.46 -15.37
C ARG A 112 -10.37 -4.96 -14.74
N ILE A 113 -10.01 -4.38 -13.60
CA ILE A 113 -8.96 -4.90 -12.72
C ILE A 113 -9.27 -6.40 -12.50
N PRO A 114 -8.31 -7.32 -12.68
CA PRO A 114 -8.51 -8.73 -12.33
C PRO A 114 -8.98 -8.80 -10.89
N ARG A 115 -10.21 -9.24 -10.67
CA ARG A 115 -10.76 -9.44 -9.33
C ARG A 115 -10.05 -10.66 -8.77
N ASN A 116 -9.22 -10.47 -7.75
CA ASN A 116 -8.52 -11.56 -7.07
C ASN A 116 -9.56 -12.61 -6.63
N PRO A 117 -9.48 -13.89 -7.07
CA PRO A 117 -10.54 -14.88 -6.83
C PRO A 117 -10.74 -15.24 -5.35
N ASP A 118 -9.80 -14.88 -4.47
CA ASP A 118 -9.81 -15.27 -3.05
C ASP A 118 -10.76 -14.47 -2.15
N ASN A 119 -11.46 -13.45 -2.67
CA ASN A 119 -12.39 -12.67 -1.86
C ASN A 119 -13.79 -12.67 -2.48
N ARG A 120 -14.43 -13.85 -2.53
CA ARG A 120 -15.86 -13.99 -2.79
C ARG A 120 -16.65 -13.41 -1.62
N ARG A 121 -16.79 -12.08 -1.60
CA ARG A 121 -17.82 -11.43 -0.79
C ARG A 121 -19.19 -11.89 -1.31
N VAL A 122 -19.98 -12.44 -0.40
CA VAL A 122 -21.38 -12.85 -0.61
C VAL A 122 -22.16 -11.70 -1.26
N PRO A 123 -22.97 -11.93 -2.30
CA PRO A 123 -23.81 -10.87 -2.86
C PRO A 123 -24.75 -10.33 -1.78
N LEU A 124 -24.71 -9.02 -1.54
CA LEU A 124 -25.76 -8.32 -0.79
C LEU A 124 -27.04 -8.40 -1.62
N GLU A 125 -27.96 -9.24 -1.18
CA GLU A 125 -29.34 -9.31 -1.69
C GLU A 125 -29.97 -7.92 -1.61
N ARG A 126 -30.10 -7.28 -2.78
CA ARG A 126 -30.85 -6.03 -2.91
C ARG A 126 -32.33 -6.39 -2.87
N SER A 127 -32.93 -6.35 -1.69
CA SER A 127 -34.38 -6.42 -1.52
C SER A 127 -35.05 -5.31 -2.32
N ARG A 128 -35.61 -5.67 -3.47
CA ARG A 128 -36.48 -4.80 -4.26
C ARG A 128 -37.83 -4.70 -3.55
N SER A 129 -37.98 -3.70 -2.69
CA SER A 129 -39.29 -3.20 -2.31
C SER A 129 -39.96 -2.61 -3.56
N ARG A 130 -40.87 -3.38 -4.17
CA ARG A 130 -41.78 -2.84 -5.19
C ARG A 130 -42.94 -2.16 -4.46
N HIS A 131 -42.80 -0.87 -4.25
CA HIS A 131 -43.93 0.03 -4.06
C HIS A 131 -44.69 0.10 -5.39
N ASN A 132 -45.88 -0.50 -5.45
CA ASN A 132 -46.84 -0.25 -6.52
C ASN A 132 -48.11 0.31 -5.87
N GLY A 133 -48.24 1.63 -5.92
CA GLY A 133 -49.53 2.30 -5.79
C GLY A 133 -50.39 1.94 -6.99
N ALA A 134 -51.56 1.35 -6.73
CA ALA A 134 -52.63 1.23 -7.69
C ALA A 134 -53.69 2.28 -7.36
N VAL A 135 -53.61 3.40 -8.07
CA VAL A 135 -54.76 4.26 -8.35
C VAL A 135 -55.61 3.56 -9.39
N SER A 136 -56.89 3.32 -9.10
CA SER A 136 -57.92 3.17 -10.12
C SER A 136 -59.28 3.59 -9.57
N SER A 137 -59.87 4.59 -10.21
CA SER A 137 -61.22 5.10 -10.02
C SER A 137 -62.30 4.08 -10.39
N LYS A 138 -63.35 3.99 -9.57
CA LYS A 138 -64.74 4.28 -9.93
C LYS A 138 -65.60 4.26 -8.67
#